data_AF-A0A2S4RWL8-F1
#
_entry.id   AF-A0A2S4RWL8-F1
#
_cell.length_a   1.000
_cell.length_b   1.000
_cell.length_c   1.000
_cell.angle_alpha   90.00
_cell.angle_beta   90.00
_cell.angle_gamma   90.00
#
_symmetry.space_group_name_H-M   'P 1'
#
loop_
_entity.id
_entity.type
_entity.pdbx_description
1 polymer ?
#
loop_
_entity_poly.entity_id
_entity_poly.type
_entity_poly.pdbx_seq_one_letter_code
_entity_poly.pdbx_strand_id
1 'polypeptide(L)'
;MLNPVDILEKQKNIIQSLKGNRRGNSNGFEKWKRDTTVAIEKIFGKDSSHVKEFSNISYSLFMFTSSTPDYEFDRALDRGLDTASTMLESMIDEIHLYGLESDLSSYEAHPVDVVNKLINRFHLVAKQLRHRYNDRDSFEIVDEYDVQDLLHGLLKIDFDDVRPEEYTPSYAGASTRVDFLLKKEKIIIEVKKTRKGLTSKEIGEQLIIDMARYKSHPDCETLVCFVYDPEERIKNPIGLENDLEKNAIDMNVKVIISPK
;
A
#
# COMPACT_ATOMS: atom_id res chain seq x y z
N MET A 1 18.65 -9.57 -8.09
CA MET A 1 18.62 -10.67 -7.10
C MET A 1 17.53 -11.64 -7.53
N LEU A 2 17.67 -12.94 -7.26
CA LEU A 2 16.56 -13.90 -7.45
C LEU A 2 15.40 -13.49 -6.53
N ASN A 3 14.16 -13.71 -6.98
CA ASN A 3 12.95 -13.48 -6.18
C ASN A 3 13.04 -14.31 -4.88
N PRO A 4 12.76 -13.73 -3.70
CA PRO A 4 12.71 -14.44 -2.42
C PRO A 4 11.89 -15.74 -2.45
N VAL A 5 10.74 -15.73 -3.12
CA VAL A 5 9.89 -16.92 -3.29
C VAL A 5 10.64 -18.03 -4.03
N ASP A 6 11.24 -17.71 -5.19
CA ASP A 6 12.02 -18.69 -5.98
C ASP A 6 13.18 -19.31 -5.17
N ILE A 7 13.78 -18.52 -4.28
CA ILE A 7 14.87 -18.99 -3.40
C ILE A 7 14.33 -20.02 -2.41
N LEU A 8 13.21 -19.73 -1.73
CA LEU A 8 12.60 -20.64 -0.76
C LEU A 8 12.05 -21.90 -1.43
N GLU A 9 11.41 -21.76 -2.59
CA GLU A 9 10.93 -22.89 -3.39
C GLU A 9 12.09 -23.82 -3.79
N LYS A 10 13.23 -23.25 -4.19
CA LYS A 10 14.43 -24.03 -4.50
C LYS A 10 14.91 -24.81 -3.27
N GLN A 11 14.96 -24.20 -2.09
CA GLN A 11 15.36 -24.90 -0.87
C GLN A 11 14.38 -26.01 -0.48
N LYS A 12 13.07 -25.75 -0.63
CA LYS A 12 12.01 -26.74 -0.40
C LYS A 12 12.14 -27.94 -1.34
N ASN A 13 12.39 -27.70 -2.63
CA ASN A 13 12.54 -28.78 -3.63
C ASN A 13 13.76 -29.68 -3.38
N ILE A 14 14.82 -29.17 -2.78
CA ILE A 14 16.01 -29.96 -2.43
C ILE A 14 15.69 -31.02 -1.35
N ILE A 15 14.72 -30.77 -0.48
CA ILE A 15 14.38 -31.67 0.65
C ILE A 15 14.10 -33.10 0.20
N GLN A 16 13.40 -33.28 -0.93
CA GLN A 16 13.09 -34.61 -1.45
C GLN A 16 14.34 -35.44 -1.77
N SER A 17 15.42 -34.80 -2.21
CA SER A 17 16.69 -35.48 -2.51
C SER A 17 17.48 -35.90 -1.27
N LEU A 18 17.14 -35.35 -0.09
CA LEU A 18 17.85 -35.61 1.16
C LEU A 18 17.25 -36.77 1.95
N LYS A 19 15.99 -37.13 1.68
CA LYS A 19 15.27 -38.19 2.40
C LYS A 19 15.82 -39.59 2.11
N GLY A 20 15.62 -40.50 3.07
CA GLY A 20 15.86 -41.94 2.89
C GLY A 20 17.32 -42.40 2.75
N ASN A 21 18.31 -41.49 2.84
CA ASN A 21 19.73 -41.86 2.83
C ASN A 21 20.60 -40.92 3.67
N ARG A 22 20.35 -40.86 4.98
CA ARG A 22 21.09 -40.00 5.94
C ARG A 22 22.62 -40.17 5.85
N ARG A 23 23.11 -41.41 5.72
CA ARG A 23 24.56 -41.70 5.70
C ARG A 23 25.23 -41.27 4.39
N GLY A 24 24.57 -41.47 3.25
CA GLY A 24 25.09 -41.04 1.95
C GLY A 24 24.98 -39.53 1.71
N ASN A 25 24.03 -38.87 2.37
CA ASN A 25 23.71 -37.46 2.15
C ASN A 25 24.15 -36.53 3.29
N SER A 26 24.98 -36.96 4.24
CA SER A 26 25.39 -36.12 5.39
C SER A 26 25.95 -34.76 4.97
N ASN A 27 26.86 -34.74 4.00
CA ASN A 27 27.42 -33.50 3.45
C ASN A 27 26.38 -32.66 2.70
N GLY A 28 25.44 -33.31 2.01
CA GLY A 28 24.35 -32.64 1.30
C GLY A 28 23.35 -31.98 2.24
N PHE A 29 23.01 -32.67 3.33
CA PHE A 29 22.13 -32.18 4.39
C PHE A 29 22.73 -30.97 5.11
N GLU A 30 24.00 -31.06 5.56
CA GLU A 30 24.66 -29.94 6.25
C GLU A 30 24.78 -28.70 5.34
N LYS A 31 25.09 -28.92 4.06
CA LYS A 31 25.11 -27.85 3.07
C LYS A 31 23.72 -27.22 2.90
N TRP A 32 22.69 -28.04 2.68
CA TRP A 32 21.30 -27.55 2.53
C TRP A 32 20.84 -26.78 3.76
N LYS A 33 21.12 -27.29 4.96
CA LYS A 33 20.75 -26.64 6.22
C LYS A 33 21.38 -25.26 6.32
N ARG A 34 22.69 -25.16 6.06
CA ARG A 34 23.42 -23.87 6.04
C ARG A 34 22.87 -22.92 4.97
N ASP A 35 22.72 -23.39 3.73
CA ASP A 35 22.26 -22.56 2.61
C ASP A 35 20.82 -22.04 2.86
N THR A 36 19.97 -22.87 3.46
CA THR A 36 18.59 -22.51 3.83
C THR A 36 18.56 -21.49 4.96
N THR A 37 19.36 -21.68 6.03
CA THR A 37 19.46 -20.67 7.09
C THR A 37 19.92 -19.32 6.55
N VAL A 38 20.95 -19.29 5.69
CA VAL A 38 21.41 -18.05 5.06
C VAL A 38 20.34 -17.42 4.18
N ALA A 39 19.56 -18.22 3.44
CA ALA A 39 18.44 -17.71 2.65
C ALA A 39 17.40 -17.04 3.54
N ILE A 40 16.99 -17.69 4.63
CA ILE A 40 16.01 -17.14 5.59
C ILE A 40 16.55 -15.85 6.23
N GLU A 41 17.82 -15.83 6.68
CA GLU A 41 18.47 -14.64 7.24
C GLU A 41 18.49 -13.46 6.26
N LYS A 42 18.71 -13.74 4.97
CA LYS A 42 18.75 -12.71 3.92
C LYS A 42 17.37 -12.20 3.53
N ILE A 43 16.34 -13.03 3.67
CA ILE A 43 14.97 -12.72 3.28
C ILE A 43 14.24 -12.01 4.42
N PHE A 44 14.29 -12.55 5.63
CA PHE A 44 13.52 -12.07 6.79
C PHE A 44 14.36 -11.27 7.80
N GLY A 45 15.68 -11.20 7.61
CA GLY A 45 16.59 -10.58 8.56
C GLY A 45 17.16 -11.58 9.57
N LYS A 46 18.37 -11.28 10.06
CA LYS A 46 19.14 -12.21 10.91
C LYS A 46 18.50 -12.49 12.27
N ASP A 47 17.76 -11.52 12.81
CA ASP A 47 17.18 -11.59 14.16
C ASP A 47 15.69 -12.02 14.18
N SER A 48 15.14 -12.38 13.02
CA SER A 48 13.72 -12.72 12.86
C SER A 48 13.30 -13.98 13.62
N SER A 49 12.01 -14.10 13.90
CA SER A 49 11.41 -15.33 14.44
C SER A 49 11.63 -16.51 13.49
N HIS A 50 11.54 -16.28 12.16
CA HIS A 50 11.74 -17.29 11.13
C HIS A 50 13.10 -18.00 11.23
N VAL A 51 14.19 -17.25 11.47
CA VAL A 51 15.53 -17.82 11.64
C VAL A 51 15.60 -18.70 12.90
N LYS A 52 15.00 -18.23 14.01
CA LYS A 52 14.99 -18.95 15.29
C LYS A 52 14.18 -20.23 15.20
N GLU A 53 12.98 -20.16 14.65
CA GLU A 53 12.09 -21.29 14.50
C GLU A 53 12.69 -22.37 13.58
N PHE A 54 13.30 -21.98 12.45
CA PHE A 54 13.96 -22.93 11.55
C PHE A 54 15.17 -23.62 12.21
N SER A 55 15.95 -22.86 12.98
CA SER A 55 17.12 -23.37 13.69
C SER A 55 16.76 -24.36 14.81
N ASN A 56 15.54 -24.26 15.35
CA ASN A 56 15.03 -25.12 16.42
C ASN A 56 14.47 -26.46 15.91
N ILE A 57 14.39 -26.67 14.59
CA ILE A 57 13.95 -27.94 14.03
C ILE A 57 14.98 -29.03 14.39
N SER A 58 14.48 -30.12 14.98
CA SER A 58 15.29 -31.29 15.28
C SER A 58 15.32 -32.27 14.11
N TYR A 59 16.52 -32.69 13.72
CA TYR A 59 16.78 -33.62 12.63
C TYR A 59 17.40 -34.94 13.10
N SER A 60 17.44 -35.16 14.43
CA SER A 60 18.03 -36.35 15.04
C SER A 60 17.34 -36.66 16.38
N LEU A 61 17.62 -37.84 16.93
CA LEU A 61 17.10 -38.24 18.23
C LEU A 61 17.78 -37.45 19.35
N PHE A 62 16.97 -36.91 20.27
CA PHE A 62 17.47 -36.24 21.48
C PHE A 62 17.98 -37.21 22.55
N MET A 63 17.42 -38.42 22.59
CA MET A 63 17.78 -39.47 23.54
C MET A 63 17.87 -40.79 22.78
N PHE A 64 19.01 -41.46 22.88
CA PHE A 64 19.24 -42.75 22.26
C PHE A 64 20.23 -43.57 23.10
N THR A 65 20.24 -44.88 22.88
CA THR A 65 21.19 -45.82 23.48
C THR A 65 22.03 -46.47 22.39
N SER A 66 23.05 -47.22 22.77
CA SER A 66 23.82 -48.04 21.82
C SER A 66 22.99 -49.13 21.13
N SER A 67 21.78 -49.42 21.62
CA SER A 67 20.84 -50.37 21.01
C SER A 67 19.80 -49.72 20.11
N THR A 68 19.80 -48.38 19.96
CA THR A 68 18.85 -47.69 19.09
C THR A 68 19.14 -48.04 17.62
N PRO A 69 18.16 -48.59 16.88
CA PRO A 69 18.35 -48.95 15.48
C PRO A 69 18.67 -47.75 14.60
N ASP A 70 19.54 -47.93 13.59
CA ASP A 70 19.94 -46.86 12.66
C ASP A 70 18.75 -46.21 11.93
N TYR A 71 17.72 -46.99 11.57
CA TYR A 71 16.55 -46.48 10.88
C TYR A 71 15.75 -45.47 11.71
N GLU A 72 15.90 -45.46 13.04
CA GLU A 72 15.27 -44.45 13.90
C GLU A 72 15.84 -43.06 13.66
N PHE A 73 17.14 -42.96 13.38
CA PHE A 73 17.79 -41.71 13.01
C PHE A 73 17.36 -41.26 11.62
N ASP A 74 17.15 -42.19 10.70
CA ASP A 74 16.65 -41.88 9.36
C ASP A 74 15.20 -41.34 9.45
N ARG A 75 14.35 -41.97 10.28
CA ARG A 75 13.00 -41.46 10.58
C ARG A 75 13.00 -40.11 11.29
N ALA A 76 13.99 -39.83 12.13
CA ALA A 76 14.13 -38.54 12.80
C ALA A 76 14.53 -37.44 11.79
N LEU A 77 15.47 -37.75 10.88
CA LEU A 77 15.87 -36.84 9.81
C LEU A 77 14.69 -36.54 8.88
N ASP A 78 13.98 -37.57 8.40
CA ASP A 78 12.85 -37.39 7.48
C ASP A 78 11.74 -36.53 8.11
N ARG A 79 11.44 -36.72 9.41
CA ARG A 79 10.49 -35.87 10.15
C ARG A 79 10.94 -34.42 10.27
N GLY A 80 12.23 -34.18 10.57
CA GLY A 80 12.79 -32.84 10.63
C GLY A 80 12.74 -32.14 9.26
N LEU A 81 13.04 -32.88 8.19
CA LEU A 81 12.93 -32.42 6.80
C LEU A 81 11.48 -32.09 6.41
N ASP A 82 10.50 -32.89 6.84
CA ASP A 82 9.08 -32.59 6.63
C ASP A 82 8.65 -31.30 7.35
N THR A 83 9.08 -31.13 8.60
CA THR A 83 8.82 -29.90 9.37
C THR A 83 9.43 -28.68 8.69
N ALA A 84 10.67 -28.81 8.20
CA ALA A 84 11.33 -27.75 7.43
C ALA A 84 10.58 -27.44 6.14
N SER A 85 10.09 -28.45 5.42
CA SER A 85 9.30 -28.25 4.20
C SER A 85 8.00 -27.50 4.47
N THR A 86 7.27 -27.85 5.53
CA THR A 86 6.05 -27.14 5.93
C THR A 86 6.36 -25.71 6.33
N MET A 87 7.46 -25.49 7.06
CA MET A 87 7.86 -24.16 7.47
C MET A 87 8.24 -23.26 6.28
N LEU A 88 9.01 -23.79 5.32
CA LEU A 88 9.34 -23.07 4.09
C LEU A 88 8.10 -22.74 3.26
N GLU A 89 7.11 -23.64 3.21
CA GLU A 89 5.82 -23.35 2.56
C GLU A 89 5.09 -22.21 3.25
N SER A 90 5.01 -22.24 4.58
CA SER A 90 4.39 -21.17 5.36
C SER A 90 5.06 -19.82 5.11
N MET A 91 6.39 -19.78 4.97
CA MET A 91 7.13 -18.57 4.64
C MET A 91 6.82 -18.06 3.22
N ILE A 92 6.67 -18.97 2.25
CA ILE A 92 6.29 -18.61 0.87
C ILE A 92 4.88 -18.01 0.86
N ASP A 93 3.94 -18.66 1.55
CA ASP A 93 2.56 -18.18 1.68
C ASP A 93 2.50 -16.82 2.39
N GLU A 94 3.30 -16.63 3.44
CA GLU A 94 3.44 -15.34 4.13
C GLU A 94 3.91 -14.24 3.18
N ILE A 95 4.94 -14.49 2.35
CA ILE A 95 5.42 -13.53 1.35
C ILE A 95 4.35 -13.25 0.29
N HIS A 96 3.62 -14.26 -0.18
CA HIS A 96 2.54 -14.05 -1.15
C HIS A 96 1.38 -13.24 -0.58
N LEU A 97 1.06 -13.44 0.71
CA LEU A 97 -0.09 -12.82 1.35
C LEU A 97 0.21 -11.42 1.89
N TYR A 98 1.43 -11.19 2.39
CA TYR A 98 1.80 -9.98 3.13
C TYR A 98 3.05 -9.25 2.59
N GLY A 99 3.83 -9.88 1.71
CA GLY A 99 5.15 -9.36 1.30
C GLY A 99 6.24 -9.64 2.35
N LEU A 100 7.41 -9.00 2.21
CA LEU A 100 8.51 -9.12 3.18
C LEU A 100 8.50 -7.96 4.18
N GLU A 101 8.61 -8.29 5.47
CA GLU A 101 8.63 -7.32 6.59
C GLU A 101 9.77 -6.27 6.50
N SER A 102 10.74 -6.42 5.59
CA SER A 102 11.74 -5.36 5.32
C SER A 102 11.14 -4.07 4.74
N ASP A 103 9.89 -4.10 4.27
CA ASP A 103 9.10 -2.91 3.90
C ASP A 103 8.37 -2.26 5.09
N LEU A 104 8.40 -2.83 6.30
CA LEU A 104 7.76 -2.23 7.48
C LEU A 104 8.51 -1.00 8.04
N SER A 105 9.72 -0.72 7.54
CA SER A 105 10.42 0.55 7.79
C SER A 105 10.13 1.63 6.74
N SER A 106 9.25 1.35 5.78
CA SER A 106 8.61 2.31 4.89
C SER A 106 7.24 1.81 4.46
N TYR A 107 6.29 1.71 5.38
CA TYR A 107 4.92 2.10 5.03
C TYR A 107 4.93 3.62 4.79
N GLU A 108 5.54 4.07 3.68
CA GLU A 108 4.97 5.24 3.03
C GLU A 108 3.54 4.81 2.70
N ALA A 109 2.57 5.34 3.44
CA ALA A 109 1.17 5.15 3.09
C ALA A 109 1.04 5.48 1.60
N HIS A 110 0.33 4.63 0.84
CA HIS A 110 0.17 4.83 -0.60
C HIS A 110 -0.23 6.31 -0.82
N PRO A 111 0.39 7.06 -1.75
CA PRO A 111 0.18 8.51 -1.86
C PRO A 111 -1.31 8.92 -1.89
N VAL A 112 -2.15 8.11 -2.54
CA VAL A 112 -3.61 8.28 -2.54
C VAL A 112 -4.22 8.15 -1.13
N ASP A 113 -3.75 7.22 -0.28
CA ASP A 113 -4.20 7.08 1.11
C ASP A 113 -3.79 8.26 1.98
N VAL A 114 -2.60 8.84 1.73
CA VAL A 114 -2.17 10.08 2.38
C VAL A 114 -3.11 11.22 1.98
N VAL A 115 -3.35 11.41 0.68
CA VAL A 115 -4.31 12.42 0.18
C VAL A 115 -5.71 12.19 0.77
N ASN A 116 -6.20 10.95 0.78
CA ASN A 116 -7.48 10.57 1.38
C ASN A 116 -7.54 10.96 2.86
N LYS A 117 -6.48 10.67 3.62
CA LYS A 117 -6.39 11.03 5.04
C LYS A 117 -6.41 12.55 5.23
N LEU A 118 -5.66 13.30 4.43
CA LEU A 118 -5.63 14.77 4.49
C LEU A 118 -7.02 15.37 4.19
N ILE A 119 -7.69 14.90 3.13
CA ILE A 119 -9.05 15.35 2.76
C ILE A 119 -10.08 15.01 3.86
N ASN A 120 -10.03 13.81 4.42
CA ASN A 120 -10.95 13.42 5.50
C ASN A 120 -10.71 14.22 6.80
N ARG A 121 -9.49 14.72 7.01
CA ARG A 121 -9.15 15.59 8.15
C ARG A 121 -9.32 17.08 7.83
N PHE A 122 -9.53 17.45 6.57
CA PHE A 122 -9.61 18.83 6.11
C PHE A 122 -10.61 19.67 6.92
N HIS A 123 -11.84 19.18 7.08
CA HIS A 123 -12.87 19.91 7.82
C HIS A 123 -12.49 20.16 9.29
N LEU A 124 -11.80 19.22 9.94
CA LEU A 124 -11.33 19.39 11.31
C LEU A 124 -10.31 20.54 11.41
N VAL A 125 -9.36 20.59 10.46
CA VAL A 125 -8.37 21.67 10.38
C VAL A 125 -9.06 23.01 10.10
N ALA A 126 -9.96 23.05 9.12
CA ALA A 126 -10.74 24.24 8.80
C ALA A 126 -11.50 24.79 10.01
N LYS A 127 -12.16 23.92 10.80
CA LYS A 127 -12.83 24.33 12.05
C LYS A 127 -11.84 24.90 13.05
N GLN A 128 -10.67 24.28 13.23
CA GLN A 128 -9.65 24.75 14.16
C GLN A 128 -9.13 26.14 13.79
N LEU A 129 -8.97 26.43 12.50
CA LEU A 129 -8.49 27.75 12.03
C LEU A 129 -9.49 28.89 12.27
N ARG A 130 -10.76 28.58 12.53
CA ARG A 130 -11.76 29.56 12.99
C ARG A 130 -11.61 29.93 14.47
N HIS A 131 -10.98 29.08 15.27
CA HIS A 131 -10.75 29.31 16.70
C HIS A 131 -9.38 29.95 16.94
N ARG A 132 -9.30 31.27 16.75
CA ARG A 132 -8.06 32.03 16.94
C ARG A 132 -8.01 32.71 18.31
N TYR A 133 -6.80 33.01 18.76
CA TYR A 133 -6.56 33.75 20.00
C TYR A 133 -7.04 35.20 19.87
N ASN A 134 -7.82 35.67 20.86
CA ASN A 134 -8.46 37.01 20.89
C ASN A 134 -9.31 37.28 19.63
N ASP A 135 -9.50 38.56 19.29
CA ASP A 135 -10.32 39.03 18.17
C ASP A 135 -9.58 39.02 16.83
N ARG A 136 -8.79 37.97 16.56
CA ARG A 136 -8.11 37.83 15.27
C ARG A 136 -9.08 37.30 14.22
N ASP A 137 -9.06 37.89 13.03
CA ASP A 137 -9.84 37.42 11.88
C ASP A 137 -9.58 35.93 11.60
N SER A 138 -10.63 35.14 11.52
CA SER A 138 -10.56 33.72 11.19
C SER A 138 -10.21 33.49 9.72
N PHE A 139 -9.62 32.33 9.42
CA PHE A 139 -9.58 31.85 8.04
C PHE A 139 -10.96 31.27 7.71
N GLU A 140 -11.72 32.00 6.88
CA GLU A 140 -13.05 31.58 6.42
C GLU A 140 -12.94 30.92 5.05
N ILE A 141 -13.63 29.79 4.88
CA ILE A 141 -13.69 29.09 3.60
C ILE A 141 -14.99 29.48 2.89
N VAL A 142 -14.90 30.42 1.97
CA VAL A 142 -16.03 31.00 1.24
C VAL A 142 -16.26 30.23 -0.06
N ASP A 143 -15.21 29.99 -0.84
CA ASP A 143 -15.30 29.35 -2.15
C ASP A 143 -14.25 28.23 -2.35
N GLU A 144 -14.10 27.77 -3.60
CA GLU A 144 -13.23 26.66 -3.98
C GLU A 144 -11.74 27.03 -3.84
N TYR A 145 -11.39 28.30 -4.06
CA TYR A 145 -10.02 28.78 -3.95
C TYR A 145 -9.56 28.77 -2.48
N ASP A 146 -10.43 29.12 -1.54
CA ASP A 146 -10.10 29.01 -0.11
C ASP A 146 -9.89 27.54 0.32
N VAL A 147 -10.59 26.59 -0.32
CA VAL A 147 -10.37 25.16 -0.10
C VAL A 147 -9.01 24.75 -0.64
N GLN A 148 -8.67 25.22 -1.85
CA GLN A 148 -7.38 24.98 -2.48
C GLN A 148 -6.24 25.52 -1.61
N ASP A 149 -6.32 26.75 -1.11
CA ASP A 149 -5.27 27.35 -0.28
C ASP A 149 -4.95 26.53 0.96
N LEU A 150 -5.99 26.10 1.70
CA LEU A 150 -5.79 25.24 2.87
C LEU A 150 -5.28 23.86 2.48
N LEU A 151 -5.83 23.24 1.43
CA LEU A 151 -5.44 21.90 1.01
C LEU A 151 -3.99 21.88 0.53
N HIS A 152 -3.55 22.91 -0.19
CA HIS A 152 -2.17 23.05 -0.64
C HIS A 152 -1.20 23.05 0.54
N GLY A 153 -1.52 23.80 1.61
CA GLY A 153 -0.74 23.79 2.84
C GLY A 153 -0.67 22.41 3.50
N LEU A 154 -1.77 21.65 3.48
CA LEU A 154 -1.82 20.29 4.02
C LEU A 154 -1.05 19.29 3.17
N LEU A 155 -1.12 19.38 1.85
CA LEU A 155 -0.38 18.50 0.93
C LEU A 155 1.13 18.64 1.10
N LYS A 156 1.62 19.85 1.36
CA LYS A 156 3.05 20.12 1.62
C LYS A 156 3.62 19.47 2.88
N ILE A 157 2.79 18.86 3.72
CA ILE A 157 3.26 18.08 4.88
C ILE A 157 3.94 16.79 4.41
N ASP A 158 3.40 16.15 3.38
CA ASP A 158 3.80 14.82 2.93
C ASP A 158 4.37 14.79 1.49
N PHE A 159 4.16 15.86 0.71
CA PHE A 159 4.58 15.93 -0.70
C PHE A 159 5.51 17.11 -0.98
N ASP A 160 6.68 16.82 -1.55
CA ASP A 160 7.71 17.82 -1.86
C ASP A 160 7.41 18.64 -3.15
N ASP A 161 6.83 18.01 -4.19
CA ASP A 161 6.51 18.63 -5.49
C ASP A 161 5.00 18.70 -5.71
N VAL A 162 4.34 19.62 -4.99
CA VAL A 162 2.93 19.98 -5.20
C VAL A 162 2.87 21.15 -6.17
N ARG A 163 2.37 20.92 -7.39
CA ARG A 163 2.28 21.95 -8.42
C ARG A 163 0.87 22.52 -8.43
N PRO A 164 0.68 23.75 -7.94
CA PRO A 164 -0.58 24.43 -8.18
C PRO A 164 -0.64 24.73 -9.68
N GLU A 165 -1.80 24.47 -10.26
CA GLU A 165 -2.17 25.21 -11.45
C GLU A 165 -1.32 24.98 -12.73
N GLU A 166 -0.97 23.73 -13.04
CA GLU A 166 -0.24 23.36 -14.27
C GLU A 166 -1.19 23.34 -15.49
N TYR A 167 -0.71 23.82 -16.64
CA TYR A 167 -1.48 23.81 -17.88
C TYR A 167 -1.51 22.40 -18.47
N THR A 168 -2.71 21.89 -18.73
CA THR A 168 -2.87 20.60 -19.42
C THR A 168 -2.69 20.75 -20.94
N PRO A 169 -2.22 19.70 -21.64
CA PRO A 169 -2.29 19.64 -23.11
C PRO A 169 -3.73 19.91 -23.56
N SER A 170 -3.93 20.67 -24.63
CA SER A 170 -5.26 21.09 -25.06
C SER A 170 -6.16 19.88 -25.37
N TYR A 171 -7.21 19.69 -24.56
CA TYR A 171 -8.29 18.76 -24.87
C TYR A 171 -9.44 19.53 -25.51
N ALA A 172 -9.87 19.11 -26.71
CA ALA A 172 -10.94 19.75 -27.47
C ALA A 172 -10.79 21.29 -27.67
N GLY A 173 -9.55 21.78 -27.74
CA GLY A 173 -9.25 23.20 -28.00
C GLY A 173 -9.25 24.13 -26.77
N ALA A 174 -9.45 23.59 -25.56
CA ALA A 174 -9.35 24.34 -24.31
C ALA A 174 -8.16 23.86 -23.48
N SER A 175 -7.15 24.71 -23.27
CA SER A 175 -6.14 24.48 -22.23
C SER A 175 -6.79 24.83 -20.89
N THR A 176 -6.93 23.84 -20.01
CA THR A 176 -7.54 24.08 -18.69
C THR A 176 -6.51 23.77 -17.62
N ARG A 177 -6.56 24.54 -16.54
CA ARG A 177 -5.61 24.49 -15.42
C ARG A 177 -6.13 23.47 -14.41
N VAL A 178 -5.28 22.53 -13.99
CA VAL A 178 -5.60 21.61 -12.88
C VAL A 178 -5.47 22.34 -11.56
N ASP A 179 -6.20 21.95 -10.52
CA ASP A 179 -6.01 22.59 -9.21
C ASP A 179 -4.66 22.20 -8.59
N PHE A 180 -4.38 20.89 -8.48
CA PHE A 180 -3.07 20.38 -8.07
C PHE A 180 -2.60 19.19 -8.92
N LEU A 181 -1.30 19.18 -9.21
CA LEU A 181 -0.59 18.01 -9.71
C LEU A 181 0.52 17.61 -8.72
N LEU A 182 0.42 16.39 -8.18
CA LEU A 182 1.51 15.72 -7.47
C LEU A 182 2.32 14.95 -8.52
N LYS A 183 3.36 15.60 -9.05
CA LYS A 183 3.97 15.15 -10.31
C LYS A 183 4.68 13.82 -10.19
N LYS A 184 5.40 13.61 -9.08
CA LYS A 184 6.15 12.38 -8.83
C LYS A 184 5.20 11.19 -8.64
N GLU A 185 4.06 11.44 -8.01
CA GLU A 185 3.02 10.47 -7.67
C GLU A 185 2.01 10.27 -8.81
N LYS A 186 2.04 11.15 -9.82
CA LYS A 186 1.09 11.20 -10.96
C LYS A 186 -0.37 11.27 -10.51
N ILE A 187 -0.61 12.04 -9.46
CA ILE A 187 -1.95 12.29 -8.91
C ILE A 187 -2.37 13.70 -9.29
N ILE A 188 -3.51 13.83 -9.97
CA ILE A 188 -4.21 15.11 -10.10
C ILE A 188 -5.25 15.18 -8.99
N ILE A 189 -5.33 16.33 -8.34
CA ILE A 189 -6.39 16.62 -7.36
C ILE A 189 -7.24 17.75 -7.93
N GLU A 190 -8.55 17.49 -8.07
CA GLU A 190 -9.56 18.47 -8.49
C GLU A 190 -10.43 18.81 -7.28
N VAL A 191 -10.63 20.10 -7.01
CA VAL A 191 -11.32 20.62 -5.83
C VAL A 191 -12.63 21.28 -6.26
N LYS A 192 -13.71 20.96 -5.56
CA LYS A 192 -15.00 21.65 -5.63
C LYS A 192 -15.48 22.03 -4.24
N LYS A 193 -16.28 23.09 -4.15
CA LYS A 193 -16.98 23.46 -2.90
C LYS A 193 -18.46 23.64 -3.19
N THR A 194 -19.29 23.02 -2.37
CA THR A 194 -20.74 23.24 -2.51
C THR A 194 -21.09 24.69 -2.20
N ARG A 195 -22.08 25.21 -2.94
CA ARG A 195 -22.63 26.55 -2.74
C ARG A 195 -24.10 26.56 -3.16
N LYS A 196 -24.79 27.65 -2.83
CA LYS A 196 -26.17 27.86 -3.28
C LYS A 196 -26.22 27.84 -4.81
N GLY A 197 -27.01 26.93 -5.38
CA GLY A 197 -27.11 26.74 -6.83
C GLY A 197 -26.01 25.86 -7.44
N LEU A 198 -25.24 25.12 -6.62
CA LEU A 198 -24.36 24.05 -7.08
C LEU A 198 -24.79 22.74 -6.38
N THR A 199 -25.76 22.07 -7.00
CA THR A 199 -26.41 20.84 -6.56
C THR A 199 -25.55 19.60 -6.82
N SER A 200 -25.91 18.46 -6.23
CA SER A 200 -25.28 17.17 -6.49
C SER A 200 -25.19 16.82 -7.98
N LYS A 201 -26.20 17.22 -8.77
CA LYS A 201 -26.24 17.00 -10.21
C LYS A 201 -25.17 17.84 -10.92
N GLU A 202 -25.11 19.13 -10.63
CA GLU A 202 -24.16 20.04 -11.26
C GLU A 202 -22.71 19.68 -10.91
N ILE A 203 -22.45 19.22 -9.68
CA ILE A 203 -21.14 18.70 -9.28
C ILE A 203 -20.79 17.44 -10.06
N GLY A 204 -21.73 16.49 -10.17
CA GLY A 204 -21.51 15.28 -10.97
C GLY A 204 -21.19 15.59 -12.44
N GLU A 205 -21.94 16.50 -13.07
CA GLU A 205 -21.72 16.92 -14.45
C GLU A 205 -20.34 17.57 -14.64
N GLN A 206 -19.91 18.43 -13.72
CA GLN A 206 -18.57 19.03 -13.75
C GLN A 206 -17.47 17.99 -13.60
N LEU A 207 -17.57 17.11 -12.60
CA LEU A 207 -16.57 16.07 -12.37
C LEU A 207 -16.47 15.10 -13.54
N ILE A 208 -17.56 14.79 -14.25
CA ILE A 208 -17.51 13.98 -15.48
C ILE A 208 -16.69 14.66 -16.58
N ILE A 209 -16.85 15.97 -16.74
CA ILE A 209 -16.05 16.74 -17.70
C ILE A 209 -14.57 16.74 -17.30
N ASP A 210 -14.28 16.91 -16.01
CA ASP A 210 -12.90 16.93 -15.49
C ASP A 210 -12.24 15.54 -15.64
N MET A 211 -12.95 14.46 -15.31
CA MET A 211 -12.51 13.07 -15.55
C MET A 211 -12.16 12.84 -17.02
N ALA A 212 -13.04 13.25 -17.94
CA ALA A 212 -12.80 13.09 -19.38
C ALA A 212 -11.60 13.89 -19.87
N ARG A 213 -11.40 15.10 -19.31
CA ARG A 213 -10.28 15.98 -19.65
C ARG A 213 -8.94 15.38 -19.22
N TYR A 214 -8.84 14.95 -17.96
CA TYR A 214 -7.58 14.51 -17.37
C TYR A 214 -7.17 13.10 -17.74
N LYS A 215 -8.09 12.29 -18.27
CA LYS A 215 -7.79 10.96 -18.84
C LYS A 215 -6.63 10.97 -19.85
N SER A 216 -6.46 12.06 -20.59
CA SER A 216 -5.41 12.20 -21.61
C SER A 216 -4.11 12.84 -21.10
N HIS A 217 -4.04 13.19 -19.82
CA HIS A 217 -2.89 13.89 -19.26
C HIS A 217 -1.72 12.92 -19.01
N PRO A 218 -0.50 13.19 -19.54
CA PRO A 218 0.62 12.25 -19.49
C PRO A 218 1.10 11.95 -18.06
N ASP A 219 0.94 12.91 -17.15
CA ASP A 219 1.33 12.78 -15.74
C ASP A 219 0.12 12.47 -14.83
N CYS A 220 -0.96 11.89 -15.36
CA CYS A 220 -2.14 11.53 -14.55
C CYS A 220 -2.43 10.03 -14.62
N GLU A 221 -2.05 9.31 -13.57
CA GLU A 221 -2.44 7.91 -13.36
C GLU A 221 -3.66 7.80 -12.44
N THR A 222 -3.81 8.73 -11.49
CA THR A 222 -4.94 8.80 -10.57
C THR A 222 -5.50 10.22 -10.51
N LEU A 223 -6.82 10.36 -10.56
CA LEU A 223 -7.56 11.60 -10.29
C LEU A 223 -8.28 11.49 -8.95
N VAL A 224 -8.02 12.43 -8.06
CA VAL A 224 -8.73 12.59 -6.79
C VAL A 224 -9.64 13.81 -6.87
N CYS A 225 -10.95 13.61 -6.81
CA CYS A 225 -11.94 14.68 -6.77
C CYS A 225 -12.35 14.94 -5.32
N PHE A 226 -11.94 16.08 -4.75
CA PHE A 226 -12.36 16.52 -3.43
C PHE A 226 -13.52 17.52 -3.54
N VAL A 227 -14.70 17.13 -3.03
CA VAL A 227 -15.85 18.02 -2.88
C VAL A 227 -16.01 18.40 -1.41
N TYR A 228 -15.75 19.67 -1.09
CA TYR A 228 -15.98 20.21 0.25
C TYR A 228 -17.45 20.64 0.41
N ASP A 229 -18.19 19.93 1.26
CA ASP A 229 -19.61 20.18 1.52
C ASP A 229 -19.91 20.49 3.00
N PRO A 230 -19.40 21.61 3.55
CA PRO A 230 -19.52 21.93 4.97
C PRO A 230 -20.95 22.18 5.45
N GLU A 231 -21.90 22.33 4.52
CA GLU A 231 -23.30 22.64 4.76
C GLU A 231 -24.24 21.46 4.42
N GLU A 232 -23.67 20.28 4.15
CA GLU A 232 -24.40 19.03 3.87
C GLU A 232 -25.46 19.19 2.77
N ARG A 233 -25.11 19.91 1.70
CA ARG A 233 -25.99 20.16 0.55
C ARG A 233 -26.23 18.90 -0.28
N ILE A 234 -25.26 17.98 -0.29
CA ILE A 234 -25.32 16.70 -0.97
C ILE A 234 -25.96 15.68 -0.01
N LYS A 235 -27.19 15.27 -0.30
CA LYS A 235 -27.97 14.40 0.59
C LYS A 235 -27.44 12.97 0.73
N ASN A 236 -26.84 12.42 -0.34
CA ASN A 236 -26.29 11.07 -0.35
C ASN A 236 -24.87 11.09 -0.93
N PRO A 237 -23.88 11.57 -0.16
CA PRO A 237 -22.51 11.72 -0.64
C PRO A 237 -21.91 10.38 -1.07
N ILE A 238 -22.08 9.33 -0.26
CA ILE A 238 -21.54 7.98 -0.55
C ILE A 238 -22.11 7.42 -1.86
N GLY A 239 -23.40 7.63 -2.13
CA GLY A 239 -24.01 7.22 -3.40
C GLY A 239 -23.37 7.93 -4.60
N LEU A 240 -23.22 9.25 -4.51
CA LEU A 240 -22.61 10.05 -5.57
C LEU A 240 -21.13 9.70 -5.81
N GLU A 241 -20.36 9.49 -4.73
CA GLU A 241 -18.97 8.99 -4.80
C GLU A 241 -18.91 7.70 -5.63
N ASN A 242 -19.69 6.68 -5.23
CA ASN A 242 -19.69 5.37 -5.88
C ASN A 242 -20.16 5.42 -7.34
N ASP A 243 -21.18 6.24 -7.64
CA ASP A 243 -21.71 6.36 -8.99
C ASP A 243 -20.70 7.00 -9.94
N LEU A 244 -19.96 8.03 -9.49
CA LEU A 244 -18.92 8.67 -10.29
C LEU A 244 -17.70 7.77 -10.47
N GLU A 245 -17.24 7.09 -9.41
CA GLU A 245 -16.09 6.18 -9.47
C GLU A 245 -16.32 5.00 -10.41
N LYS A 246 -17.52 4.39 -10.41
CA LYS A 246 -17.87 3.25 -11.29
C LYS A 246 -17.86 3.59 -12.78
N ASN A 247 -18.11 4.86 -13.13
CA ASN A 247 -18.16 5.30 -14.52
C ASN A 247 -16.76 5.59 -15.11
N ALA A 248 -15.70 5.55 -14.29
CA ALA A 248 -14.31 5.76 -14.71
C ALA A 248 -13.63 4.43 -15.12
N ILE A 249 -13.99 3.90 -16.28
CA ILE A 249 -13.55 2.56 -16.75
C ILE A 249 -12.05 2.49 -17.09
N ASP A 250 -11.42 3.61 -17.44
CA ASP A 250 -10.07 3.66 -18.01
C ASP A 250 -9.09 4.56 -17.22
N MET A 251 -9.43 4.94 -15.99
CA MET A 251 -8.64 5.85 -15.16
C MET A 251 -8.94 5.58 -13.69
N ASN A 252 -7.92 5.58 -12.84
CA ASN A 252 -8.15 5.48 -11.40
C ASN A 252 -8.76 6.79 -10.90
N VAL A 253 -10.02 6.75 -10.50
CA VAL A 253 -10.71 7.93 -9.94
C VAL A 253 -11.11 7.65 -8.50
N LYS A 254 -10.81 8.60 -7.63
CA LYS A 254 -11.28 8.63 -6.26
C LYS A 254 -12.11 9.89 -6.03
N VAL A 255 -13.37 9.75 -5.66
CA VAL A 255 -14.24 10.88 -5.32
C VAL A 255 -14.43 10.89 -3.81
N ILE A 256 -14.21 12.04 -3.19
CA ILE A 256 -14.34 12.23 -1.74
C ILE A 256 -15.17 13.46 -1.47
N ILE A 257 -16.34 13.26 -0.88
CA ILE A 257 -17.22 14.31 -0.40
C ILE A 257 -17.08 14.37 1.12
N SER A 258 -16.65 15.53 1.62
CA SER A 258 -16.32 15.71 3.04
C SER A 258 -16.71 17.13 3.50
N PRO A 259 -17.16 17.34 4.75
CA PRO A 259 -17.36 16.33 5.80
C PRO A 259 -18.57 15.40 5.52
N LYS A 260 -18.57 14.23 6.17
CA LYS A 260 -19.66 13.25 6.18
C LYS A 260 -19.78 12.57 7.54
#